data_AF-A0A960VQ00-F1
#
_entry.id   AF-A0A960VQ00-F1
#
_cell.length_a   1.000
_cell.length_b   1.000
_cell.length_c   1.000
_cell.angle_alpha   90.00
_cell.angle_beta   90.00
_cell.angle_gamma   90.00
#
_symmetry.space_group_name_H-M   'P 1'
#
loop_
_entity.id
_entity.type
_entity.pdbx_description
1 polymer ?
#
loop_
_entity_poly.entity_id
_entity_poly.type
_entity_poly.pdbx_seq_one_letter_code
_entity_poly.pdbx_strand_id
1 'polypeptide(L)'
;MDQPLTPQQELEQLLAAEQKLGDSGQPADLELVLKRAGLLNNLYRYEEVLAACNEAEELCQSQGQPLRHEIESSRARTYLTLGRKEEALAACDRAEQLARKQDMAGLPRIYCIRSSIFQNLGRYQEMLVVLDEADRISDELGIRHLPAVAINRSTARFQMGDFETALHELDDAEQLSREQDQSLLPNIALSRGSIYSELSMCLEALAEFAEAEKLWIQQGLPVQPGMLVSQGIVYSELGRYDEALEAYDQCEAEVIRIGKPVYPQIANNRGQVYQRQGRYQESLAALAEAERLCGEQGLPVWQGIYHIRGIIFGKLGQYESALEAYSRSEAMNRKRGRTEDWQLNFDRAITMFEAGHKDEAISEVYRAIATCAKQGVKQPAFIMETLKDWMSPKPEQLVAQQIASQPIAIDDVPDSEKKHDVFICYRRNPGKTASMLLQAHMDMQGKRVFRDQDGLSSGRFEDALKDAIRYSRHMVILLTEDFLQRCCEDDADVVRQEIATALHCGTHIIPVMMEGFIWPKPEELPEEIRALTGINAMSWSDEFFTAFIDKLLKWME
;
A
#
# COMPACT_ATOMS: atom_id res chain seq x y z
N MET A 1 6.15 -29.37 -44.94
CA MET A 1 6.09 -29.22 -43.47
C MET A 1 4.74 -28.60 -43.21
N ASP A 2 3.79 -29.41 -42.76
CA ASP A 2 2.47 -28.91 -42.41
C ASP A 2 2.61 -27.95 -41.23
N GLN A 3 2.02 -26.77 -41.34
CA GLN A 3 1.94 -25.86 -40.20
C GLN A 3 1.17 -26.56 -39.07
N PRO A 4 1.62 -26.43 -37.80
CA PRO A 4 0.85 -26.94 -36.67
C PRO A 4 -0.56 -26.36 -36.69
N LEU A 5 -1.56 -27.20 -36.41
CA LEU A 5 -2.96 -26.80 -36.39
C LEU A 5 -3.18 -25.77 -35.28
N THR A 6 -4.06 -24.81 -35.51
CA THR A 6 -4.50 -23.90 -34.45
C THR A 6 -5.37 -24.68 -33.45
N PRO A 7 -5.45 -24.26 -32.16
CA PRO A 7 -6.31 -24.93 -31.18
C PRO A 7 -7.78 -25.06 -31.62
N GLN A 8 -8.28 -24.10 -32.41
CA GLN A 8 -9.61 -24.15 -33.00
C GLN A 8 -9.73 -25.24 -34.08
N GLN A 9 -8.73 -25.37 -34.95
CA GLN A 9 -8.69 -26.43 -35.96
C GLN A 9 -8.54 -27.82 -35.31
N GLU A 10 -7.75 -27.92 -34.25
CA GLU A 10 -7.64 -29.15 -33.46
C GLU A 10 -8.98 -29.53 -32.81
N LEU A 11 -9.71 -28.55 -32.26
CA LEU A 11 -11.02 -28.79 -31.66
C LEU A 11 -12.04 -29.24 -32.72
N GLU A 12 -12.06 -28.62 -33.89
CA GLU A 12 -12.95 -29.02 -34.99
C GLU A 12 -12.67 -30.44 -35.48
N GLN A 13 -11.39 -30.82 -35.62
CA GLN A 13 -11.01 -32.18 -35.97
C GLN A 13 -11.41 -33.19 -34.89
N LEU A 14 -11.27 -32.81 -33.62
CA LEU A 14 -11.63 -33.65 -32.48
C LEU A 14 -13.14 -33.89 -32.41
N LEU A 15 -13.94 -32.83 -32.55
CA LEU A 15 -15.41 -32.93 -32.59
C LEU A 15 -15.88 -33.80 -33.77
N ALA A 16 -15.24 -33.67 -34.93
CA ALA A 16 -15.54 -34.53 -36.09
C ALA A 16 -15.16 -36.00 -35.84
N ALA A 17 -14.10 -36.27 -35.07
CA ALA A 17 -13.74 -37.62 -34.67
C ALA A 17 -14.77 -38.23 -33.70
N GLU A 18 -15.17 -37.46 -32.67
CA GLU A 18 -16.22 -37.87 -31.71
C GLU A 18 -17.55 -38.16 -32.41
N GLN A 19 -17.96 -37.30 -33.36
CA GLN A 19 -19.18 -37.49 -34.13
C GLN A 19 -19.14 -38.79 -34.96
N LYS A 20 -18.01 -39.09 -35.62
CA LYS A 20 -17.84 -40.33 -36.39
C LYS A 20 -17.93 -41.57 -35.50
N LEU A 21 -17.35 -41.52 -34.29
CA LEU A 21 -17.49 -42.59 -33.30
C LEU A 21 -18.96 -42.81 -32.92
N GLY A 22 -19.68 -41.72 -32.61
CA GLY A 22 -21.12 -41.76 -32.30
C GLY A 22 -21.96 -42.33 -33.44
N ASP A 23 -21.73 -41.88 -34.68
CA ASP A 23 -22.43 -42.36 -35.88
C ASP A 23 -22.16 -43.85 -36.17
N SER A 24 -20.98 -44.35 -35.77
CA SER A 24 -20.60 -45.76 -35.91
C SER A 24 -21.17 -46.67 -34.80
N GLY A 25 -21.90 -46.10 -33.83
CA GLY A 25 -22.45 -46.83 -32.68
C GLY A 25 -21.38 -47.29 -31.68
N GLN A 26 -20.15 -46.78 -31.78
CA GLN A 26 -19.09 -47.05 -30.82
C GLN A 26 -19.31 -46.21 -29.54
N PRO A 27 -18.95 -46.74 -28.36
CA PRO A 27 -19.05 -45.97 -27.12
C PRO A 27 -18.14 -44.74 -27.17
N ALA A 28 -18.57 -43.66 -26.51
CA ALA A 28 -17.76 -42.46 -26.38
C ALA A 28 -16.42 -42.77 -25.70
N ASP A 29 -15.37 -42.10 -26.15
CA ASP A 29 -14.00 -42.28 -25.66
C ASP A 29 -13.66 -41.19 -24.65
N LEU A 30 -13.37 -41.60 -23.42
CA LEU A 30 -13.02 -40.72 -22.31
C LEU A 30 -11.80 -39.85 -22.65
N GLU A 31 -10.83 -40.39 -23.37
CA GLU A 31 -9.60 -39.67 -23.72
C GLU A 31 -9.88 -38.52 -24.69
N LEU A 32 -10.82 -38.70 -25.63
CA LEU A 32 -11.25 -37.65 -26.55
C LEU A 32 -11.97 -36.54 -25.79
N VAL A 33 -12.88 -36.89 -24.88
CA VAL A 33 -13.62 -35.91 -24.05
C VAL A 33 -12.66 -35.10 -23.18
N LEU A 34 -11.65 -35.74 -22.58
CA LEU A 34 -10.62 -35.06 -21.79
C LEU A 34 -9.76 -34.12 -22.65
N LYS A 35 -9.35 -34.57 -23.84
CA LYS A 35 -8.63 -33.73 -24.79
C LYS A 35 -9.48 -32.53 -25.24
N ARG A 36 -10.77 -32.73 -25.45
CA ARG A 36 -11.74 -31.69 -25.80
C ARG A 36 -11.86 -30.66 -24.68
N ALA A 37 -11.98 -31.10 -23.42
CA ALA A 37 -11.99 -30.20 -22.26
C ALA A 37 -10.71 -29.35 -22.18
N GLY A 38 -9.55 -29.93 -22.49
CA GLY A 38 -8.28 -29.20 -22.58
C GLY A 38 -8.29 -28.11 -23.67
N LEU A 39 -8.70 -28.45 -24.90
CA LEU A 39 -8.76 -27.51 -26.02
C LEU A 39 -9.79 -26.39 -25.79
N LEU A 40 -10.96 -26.72 -25.26
CA LEU A 40 -11.99 -25.75 -24.91
C LEU A 40 -11.49 -24.75 -23.86
N ASN A 41 -10.64 -25.19 -22.92
CA ASN A 41 -10.03 -24.31 -21.93
C ASN A 41 -9.05 -23.32 -22.58
N ASN A 42 -8.22 -23.79 -23.51
CA ASN A 42 -7.31 -22.94 -24.29
C ASN A 42 -8.05 -21.92 -25.18
N LEU A 43 -9.28 -22.23 -25.57
CA LEU A 43 -10.18 -21.36 -26.34
C LEU A 43 -11.11 -20.52 -25.45
N TYR A 44 -10.93 -20.55 -24.12
CA TYR A 44 -11.73 -19.79 -23.16
C TYR A 44 -13.24 -20.12 -23.15
N ARG A 45 -13.62 -21.33 -23.61
CA ARG A 45 -15.01 -21.83 -23.68
C ARG A 45 -15.39 -22.57 -22.40
N TYR A 46 -15.38 -21.87 -21.26
CA TYR A 46 -15.39 -22.47 -19.91
C TYR A 46 -16.64 -23.29 -19.57
N GLU A 47 -17.84 -22.84 -19.97
CA GLU A 47 -19.08 -23.60 -19.72
C GLU A 47 -19.06 -24.95 -20.44
N GLU A 48 -18.47 -24.99 -21.65
CA GLU A 48 -18.31 -26.23 -22.40
C GLU A 48 -17.24 -27.14 -21.80
N VAL A 49 -16.21 -26.57 -21.15
CA VAL A 49 -15.27 -27.36 -20.35
C VAL A 49 -15.99 -28.06 -19.20
N LEU A 50 -16.87 -27.35 -18.48
CA LEU A 50 -17.64 -27.93 -17.38
C LEU A 50 -18.60 -29.02 -17.88
N ALA A 51 -19.27 -28.78 -19.02
CA ALA A 51 -20.11 -29.79 -19.66
C ALA A 51 -19.32 -31.04 -20.05
N ALA A 52 -18.15 -30.87 -20.67
CA ALA A 52 -17.26 -31.99 -21.02
C ALA A 52 -16.75 -32.73 -19.77
N CYS A 53 -16.48 -32.04 -18.66
CA CYS A 53 -16.10 -32.70 -17.40
C CYS A 53 -17.25 -33.55 -16.84
N ASN A 54 -18.49 -33.07 -16.91
CA ASN A 54 -19.66 -33.83 -16.46
C ASN A 54 -19.91 -35.05 -17.36
N GLU A 55 -19.79 -34.89 -18.68
CA GLU A 55 -19.85 -36.00 -19.62
C GLU A 55 -18.77 -37.07 -19.33
N ALA A 56 -17.53 -36.64 -19.08
CA ALA A 56 -16.44 -37.54 -18.72
C ALA A 56 -16.74 -38.33 -17.42
N GLU A 57 -17.36 -37.69 -16.43
CA GLU A 57 -17.76 -38.33 -15.17
C GLU A 57 -18.90 -39.35 -15.36
N GLU A 58 -19.93 -39.01 -16.13
CA GLU A 58 -21.02 -39.93 -16.52
C GLU A 58 -20.49 -41.13 -17.34
N LEU A 59 -19.51 -40.88 -18.21
CA LEU A 59 -18.85 -41.91 -18.99
C LEU A 59 -18.08 -42.88 -18.10
N CYS A 60 -17.31 -42.38 -17.13
CA CYS A 60 -16.63 -43.22 -16.14
C CYS A 60 -17.64 -44.10 -15.39
N GLN A 61 -18.76 -43.52 -14.94
CA GLN A 61 -19.80 -44.24 -14.21
C GLN A 61 -20.46 -45.33 -15.06
N SER A 62 -20.84 -45.01 -16.30
CA SER A 62 -21.51 -45.95 -17.21
C SER A 62 -20.60 -47.09 -17.69
N GLN A 63 -19.29 -46.82 -17.84
CA GLN A 63 -18.28 -47.82 -18.22
C GLN A 63 -17.71 -48.58 -17.01
N GLY A 64 -18.11 -48.23 -15.78
CA GLY A 64 -17.58 -48.83 -14.55
C GLY A 64 -16.09 -48.54 -14.30
N GLN A 65 -15.58 -47.46 -14.86
CA GLN A 65 -14.18 -47.02 -14.71
C GLN A 65 -14.04 -46.07 -13.50
N PRO A 66 -12.90 -46.08 -12.80
CA PRO A 66 -12.64 -45.12 -11.74
C PRO A 66 -12.55 -43.70 -12.31
N LEU A 67 -13.13 -42.73 -11.59
CA LEU A 67 -13.02 -41.33 -11.94
C LEU A 67 -11.56 -40.87 -11.91
N ARG A 68 -11.07 -40.27 -12.99
CA ARG A 68 -9.70 -39.76 -13.10
C ARG A 68 -9.55 -38.37 -12.48
N HIS A 69 -8.41 -38.11 -11.85
CA HIS A 69 -8.11 -36.80 -11.26
C HIS A 69 -8.03 -35.66 -12.30
N GLU A 70 -7.77 -35.96 -13.57
CA GLU A 70 -7.67 -34.98 -14.67
C GLU A 70 -8.99 -34.24 -14.91
N ILE A 71 -10.13 -34.91 -14.69
CA ILE A 71 -11.48 -34.33 -14.80
C ILE A 71 -11.65 -33.24 -13.74
N GLU A 72 -11.36 -33.58 -12.48
CA GLU A 72 -11.47 -32.64 -11.36
C GLU A 72 -10.41 -31.53 -11.43
N SER A 73 -9.21 -31.84 -11.93
CA SER A 73 -8.16 -30.85 -12.19
C SER A 73 -8.59 -29.83 -13.24
N SER A 74 -9.22 -30.29 -14.32
CA SER A 74 -9.78 -29.42 -15.37
C SER A 74 -10.92 -28.56 -14.81
N ARG A 75 -11.80 -29.15 -14.01
CA ARG A 75 -12.89 -28.45 -13.33
C ARG A 75 -12.37 -27.38 -12.36
N ALA A 76 -11.35 -27.68 -11.56
CA ALA A 76 -10.71 -26.75 -10.63
C ALA A 76 -10.14 -25.52 -11.35
N ARG A 77 -9.39 -25.74 -12.44
CA ARG A 77 -8.84 -24.65 -13.27
C ARG A 77 -9.94 -23.79 -13.89
N THR A 78 -11.02 -24.41 -14.35
CA THR A 78 -12.15 -23.69 -14.95
C THR A 78 -12.91 -22.86 -13.91
N TYR A 79 -13.21 -23.41 -12.73
CA TYR A 79 -13.82 -22.64 -11.65
C TYR A 79 -12.95 -21.48 -11.19
N LEU A 80 -11.63 -21.69 -11.07
CA LEU A 80 -10.72 -20.61 -10.72
C LEU A 80 -10.80 -19.47 -11.75
N THR A 81 -10.81 -19.82 -13.04
CA THR A 81 -10.90 -18.84 -14.14
C THR A 81 -12.22 -18.09 -14.15
N LEU A 82 -13.31 -18.73 -13.72
CA LEU A 82 -14.63 -18.14 -13.53
C LEU A 82 -14.76 -17.34 -12.22
N GLY A 83 -13.70 -17.24 -11.41
CA GLY A 83 -13.72 -16.55 -10.12
C GLY A 83 -14.43 -17.31 -9.00
N ARG A 84 -14.82 -18.57 -9.23
CA ARG A 84 -15.50 -19.48 -8.30
C ARG A 84 -14.49 -20.19 -7.40
N LYS A 85 -13.87 -19.45 -6.48
CA LYS A 85 -12.67 -19.88 -5.73
C LYS A 85 -12.93 -21.07 -4.80
N GLU A 86 -14.07 -21.10 -4.12
CA GLU A 86 -14.45 -22.17 -3.20
C GLU A 86 -14.67 -23.49 -3.95
N GLU A 87 -15.31 -23.41 -5.11
CA GLU A 87 -15.61 -24.58 -5.94
C GLU A 87 -14.35 -25.09 -6.65
N ALA A 88 -13.45 -24.17 -7.02
CA ALA A 88 -12.12 -24.50 -7.50
C ALA A 88 -11.33 -25.29 -6.44
N LEU A 89 -11.34 -24.83 -5.19
CA LEU A 89 -10.65 -25.52 -4.09
C LEU A 89 -11.27 -26.90 -3.83
N ALA A 90 -12.60 -27.00 -3.78
CA ALA A 90 -13.28 -28.28 -3.58
C ALA A 90 -13.01 -29.28 -4.72
N ALA A 91 -12.96 -28.82 -5.98
CA ALA A 91 -12.58 -29.67 -7.11
C ALA A 91 -11.11 -30.10 -7.01
N CYS A 92 -10.22 -29.20 -6.59
CA CYS A 92 -8.81 -29.52 -6.37
C CYS A 92 -8.62 -30.57 -5.25
N ASP A 93 -9.39 -30.49 -4.16
CA ASP A 93 -9.38 -31.47 -3.07
C ASP A 93 -9.85 -32.85 -3.54
N ARG A 94 -10.88 -32.90 -4.39
CA ARG A 94 -11.31 -34.16 -5.03
C ARG A 94 -10.23 -34.71 -5.97
N ALA A 95 -9.60 -33.86 -6.78
CA ALA A 95 -8.51 -34.28 -7.67
C ALA A 95 -7.36 -34.91 -6.88
N GLU A 96 -6.94 -34.28 -5.78
CA GLU A 96 -5.89 -34.82 -4.90
C GLU A 96 -6.27 -36.18 -4.32
N GLN A 97 -7.49 -36.33 -3.80
CA GLN A 97 -7.95 -37.60 -3.22
C GLN A 97 -7.96 -38.74 -4.25
N LEU A 98 -8.31 -38.43 -5.51
CA LEU A 98 -8.27 -39.39 -6.61
C LEU A 98 -6.82 -39.75 -6.97
N ALA A 99 -5.96 -38.75 -7.14
CA ALA A 99 -4.54 -38.94 -7.45
C ALA A 99 -3.83 -39.78 -6.38
N ARG A 100 -4.04 -39.52 -5.09
CA ARG A 100 -3.44 -40.33 -4.01
C ARG A 100 -3.82 -41.81 -4.05
N LYS A 101 -4.98 -42.15 -4.61
CA LYS A 101 -5.46 -43.53 -4.74
C LYS A 101 -5.02 -44.21 -6.03
N GLN A 102 -4.86 -43.44 -7.10
CA GLN A 102 -4.77 -43.97 -8.47
C GLN A 102 -3.46 -43.61 -9.17
N ASP A 103 -2.96 -42.38 -8.97
CA ASP A 103 -1.84 -41.79 -9.70
C ASP A 103 -1.15 -40.70 -8.85
N MET A 104 -0.19 -41.13 -8.03
CA MET A 104 0.62 -40.20 -7.21
C MET A 104 1.46 -39.25 -8.08
N ALA A 105 1.83 -39.64 -9.30
CA ALA A 105 2.62 -38.79 -10.21
C ALA A 105 1.81 -37.60 -10.78
N GLY A 106 0.48 -37.61 -10.62
CA GLY A 106 -0.39 -36.48 -10.93
C GLY A 106 -0.35 -35.35 -9.88
N LEU A 107 0.09 -35.62 -8.65
CA LEU A 107 0.02 -34.66 -7.54
C LEU A 107 0.77 -33.35 -7.77
N PRO A 108 2.01 -33.32 -8.33
CA PRO A 108 2.69 -32.07 -8.59
C PRO A 108 1.91 -31.10 -9.50
N ARG A 109 1.19 -31.64 -10.50
CA ARG A 109 0.32 -30.83 -11.39
C ARG A 109 -0.91 -30.30 -10.64
N ILE A 110 -1.52 -31.11 -9.79
CA ILE A 110 -2.66 -30.71 -8.95
C ILE A 110 -2.25 -29.61 -7.98
N TYR A 111 -1.05 -29.71 -7.40
CA TYR A 111 -0.49 -28.70 -6.51
C TYR A 111 -0.16 -27.38 -7.21
N CYS A 112 0.25 -27.41 -8.48
CA CYS A 112 0.33 -26.19 -9.29
C CYS A 112 -1.04 -25.51 -9.45
N ILE A 113 -2.12 -26.29 -9.64
CA ILE A 113 -3.48 -25.74 -9.71
C ILE A 113 -3.88 -25.15 -8.35
N ARG A 114 -3.61 -25.88 -7.26
CA ARG A 114 -3.90 -25.40 -5.90
C ARG A 114 -3.12 -24.13 -5.57
N SER A 115 -1.85 -24.03 -5.99
CA SER A 115 -1.06 -22.82 -5.78
C SER A 115 -1.66 -21.61 -6.48
N SER A 116 -2.20 -21.76 -7.70
CA SER A 116 -2.92 -20.68 -8.39
C SER A 116 -4.21 -20.26 -7.67
N ILE A 117 -4.89 -21.20 -7.00
CA ILE A 117 -6.06 -20.91 -6.14
C ILE A 117 -5.61 -20.11 -4.91
N PHE A 118 -4.54 -20.53 -4.23
CA PHE A 118 -4.01 -19.82 -3.07
C PHE A 118 -3.47 -18.44 -3.41
N GLN A 119 -2.82 -18.26 -4.56
CA GLN A 119 -2.43 -16.95 -5.08
C GLN A 119 -3.65 -16.04 -5.21
N ASN A 120 -4.75 -16.52 -5.80
CA ASN A 120 -6.00 -15.75 -5.93
C ASN A 120 -6.67 -15.43 -4.59
N LEU A 121 -6.35 -16.18 -3.53
CA LEU A 121 -6.81 -15.95 -2.17
C LEU A 121 -5.82 -15.13 -1.33
N GLY A 122 -4.64 -14.79 -1.85
CA GLY A 122 -3.56 -14.14 -1.10
C GLY A 122 -2.90 -15.01 -0.02
N ARG A 123 -3.07 -16.34 -0.09
CA ARG A 123 -2.58 -17.31 0.90
C ARG A 123 -1.17 -17.80 0.54
N TYR A 124 -0.21 -16.88 0.46
CA TYR A 124 1.13 -17.16 -0.08
C TYR A 124 1.95 -18.15 0.76
N GLN A 125 1.79 -18.15 2.08
CA GLN A 125 2.49 -19.12 2.94
C GLN A 125 2.03 -20.56 2.67
N GLU A 126 0.74 -20.77 2.44
CA GLU A 126 0.16 -22.09 2.14
C GLU A 126 0.47 -22.52 0.70
N MET A 127 0.57 -21.54 -0.20
CA MET A 127 1.08 -21.74 -1.55
C MET A 127 2.48 -22.36 -1.53
N LEU A 128 3.41 -21.82 -0.73
CA LEU A 128 4.77 -22.37 -0.58
C LEU A 128 4.75 -23.82 -0.06
N VAL A 129 3.96 -24.10 0.98
CA VAL A 129 3.87 -25.45 1.58
C VAL A 129 3.45 -26.50 0.54
N VAL A 130 2.46 -26.19 -0.28
CA VAL A 130 1.96 -27.12 -1.30
C VAL A 130 2.94 -27.30 -2.46
N LEU A 131 3.71 -26.26 -2.80
CA LEU A 131 4.74 -26.34 -3.85
C LEU A 131 5.97 -27.14 -3.37
N ASP A 132 6.39 -26.97 -2.12
CA ASP A 132 7.47 -27.76 -1.53
C ASP A 132 7.09 -29.25 -1.42
N GLU A 133 5.81 -29.54 -1.14
CA GLU A 133 5.31 -30.91 -1.18
C GLU A 133 5.29 -31.48 -2.62
N ALA A 134 5.07 -30.65 -3.65
CA ALA A 134 5.12 -31.07 -5.05
C ALA A 134 6.52 -31.57 -5.44
N ASP A 135 7.56 -30.84 -5.01
CA ASP A 135 8.95 -31.24 -5.23
C ASP A 135 9.31 -32.48 -4.41
N ARG A 136 8.89 -32.56 -3.14
CA ARG A 136 9.13 -33.76 -2.32
C ARG A 136 8.55 -35.03 -2.96
N ILE A 137 7.31 -34.97 -3.45
CA ILE A 137 6.69 -36.10 -4.15
C ILE A 137 7.45 -36.43 -5.43
N SER A 138 7.96 -35.41 -6.12
CA SER A 138 8.75 -35.61 -7.34
C SER A 138 10.05 -36.38 -7.03
N ASP A 139 10.73 -36.01 -5.95
CA ASP A 139 11.91 -36.72 -5.44
C ASP A 139 11.60 -38.16 -5.02
N GLU A 140 10.54 -38.36 -4.23
CA GLU A 140 10.13 -39.67 -3.73
C GLU A 140 9.81 -40.65 -4.86
N LEU A 141 9.20 -40.16 -5.94
CA LEU A 141 8.83 -40.97 -7.11
C LEU A 141 9.94 -41.02 -8.17
N GLY A 142 11.01 -40.25 -8.03
CA GLY A 142 12.07 -40.11 -9.03
C GLY A 142 11.57 -39.53 -10.37
N ILE A 143 10.53 -38.69 -10.33
CA ILE A 143 10.01 -37.99 -11.50
C ILE A 143 10.62 -36.59 -11.60
N ARG A 144 10.62 -36.02 -12.81
CA ARG A 144 11.23 -34.70 -13.04
C ARG A 144 10.42 -33.60 -12.34
N HIS A 145 11.13 -32.65 -11.72
CA HIS A 145 10.55 -31.42 -11.23
C HIS A 145 9.92 -30.62 -12.38
N LEU A 146 8.76 -30.02 -12.10
CA LEU A 146 8.03 -29.22 -13.07
C LEU A 146 8.50 -27.76 -13.00
N PRO A 147 8.88 -27.12 -14.12
CA PRO A 147 9.25 -25.70 -14.12
C PRO A 147 8.14 -24.80 -13.54
N ALA A 148 6.87 -25.18 -13.73
CA ALA A 148 5.72 -24.46 -13.20
C ALA A 148 5.70 -24.38 -11.66
N VAL A 149 6.28 -25.36 -10.94
CA VAL A 149 6.37 -25.33 -9.48
C VAL A 149 7.29 -24.18 -9.05
N ALA A 150 8.47 -24.07 -9.65
CA ALA A 150 9.43 -23.01 -9.37
C ALA A 150 8.91 -21.61 -9.77
N ILE A 151 8.22 -21.47 -10.92
CA ILE A 151 7.55 -20.21 -11.31
C ILE A 151 6.50 -19.78 -10.27
N ASN A 152 5.67 -20.72 -9.82
CA ASN A 152 4.63 -20.43 -8.83
C ASN A 152 5.27 -20.09 -7.47
N ARG A 153 6.37 -20.75 -7.08
CA ARG A 153 7.09 -20.46 -5.84
C ARG A 153 7.74 -19.08 -5.89
N SER A 154 8.37 -18.73 -7.02
CA SER A 154 8.84 -17.37 -7.30
C SER A 154 7.73 -16.34 -7.13
N THR A 155 6.55 -16.61 -7.69
CA THR A 155 5.39 -15.72 -7.56
C THR A 155 4.97 -15.51 -6.10
N ALA A 156 4.97 -16.57 -5.29
CA ALA A 156 4.67 -16.45 -3.86
C ALA A 156 5.73 -15.61 -3.12
N ARG A 157 7.01 -15.82 -3.41
CA ARG A 157 8.15 -15.08 -2.82
C ARG A 157 8.11 -13.60 -3.20
N PHE A 158 7.85 -13.32 -4.47
CA PHE A 158 7.65 -11.96 -5.00
C PHE A 158 6.55 -11.23 -4.22
N GLN A 159 5.38 -11.86 -4.04
CA GLN A 159 4.27 -11.26 -3.28
C GLN A 159 4.57 -11.05 -1.80
N MET A 160 5.55 -11.78 -1.25
CA MET A 160 6.03 -11.60 0.13
C MET A 160 7.20 -10.60 0.24
N GLY A 161 7.64 -10.00 -0.87
CA GLY A 161 8.77 -9.05 -0.91
C GLY A 161 10.16 -9.70 -0.90
N ASP A 162 10.23 -11.02 -1.03
CA ASP A 162 11.48 -11.78 -1.09
C ASP A 162 11.98 -11.88 -2.53
N PHE A 163 12.41 -10.74 -3.07
CA PHE A 163 12.75 -10.58 -4.49
C PHE A 163 13.97 -11.40 -4.91
N GLU A 164 14.99 -11.51 -4.04
CA GLU A 164 16.21 -12.24 -4.33
C GLU A 164 15.94 -13.74 -4.52
N THR A 165 15.21 -14.35 -3.57
CA THR A 165 14.81 -15.76 -3.68
C THR A 165 13.87 -15.97 -4.86
N ALA A 166 12.95 -15.02 -5.11
CA ALA A 166 12.06 -15.11 -6.27
C ALA A 166 12.81 -15.16 -7.61
N LEU A 167 13.90 -14.40 -7.75
CA LEU A 167 14.74 -14.41 -8.95
C LEU A 167 15.51 -15.74 -9.08
N HIS A 168 16.06 -16.27 -7.99
CA HIS A 168 16.73 -17.58 -7.99
C HIS A 168 15.78 -18.70 -8.46
N GLU A 169 14.54 -18.71 -7.96
CA GLU A 169 13.52 -19.68 -8.38
C GLU A 169 13.18 -19.57 -9.87
N LEU A 170 13.26 -18.38 -10.47
CA LEU A 170 13.08 -18.21 -11.91
C LEU A 170 14.28 -18.72 -12.71
N ASP A 171 15.49 -18.59 -12.19
CA ASP A 171 16.69 -19.14 -12.82
C ASP A 171 16.65 -20.68 -12.82
N ASP A 172 16.23 -21.28 -11.71
CA ASP A 172 15.98 -22.73 -11.61
C ASP A 172 14.87 -23.17 -12.58
N ALA A 173 13.77 -22.42 -12.65
CA ALA A 173 12.68 -22.68 -13.59
C ALA A 173 13.14 -22.60 -15.05
N GLU A 174 14.01 -21.63 -15.37
CA GLU A 174 14.56 -21.44 -16.71
C GLU A 174 15.44 -22.62 -17.12
N GLN A 175 16.31 -23.09 -16.23
CA GLN A 175 17.13 -24.26 -16.48
C GLN A 175 16.25 -25.49 -16.75
N LEU A 176 15.28 -25.77 -15.88
CA LEU A 176 14.36 -26.89 -16.05
C LEU A 176 13.55 -26.78 -17.36
N SER A 177 13.07 -25.58 -17.71
CA SER A 177 12.32 -25.33 -18.93
C SER A 177 13.19 -25.54 -20.18
N ARG A 178 14.45 -25.10 -20.18
CA ARG A 178 15.36 -25.33 -21.32
C ARG A 178 15.68 -26.81 -21.55
N GLU A 179 15.74 -27.61 -20.49
CA GLU A 179 16.01 -29.04 -20.56
C GLU A 179 14.77 -29.90 -20.91
N GLN A 180 13.59 -29.48 -20.48
CA GLN A 180 12.37 -30.30 -20.56
C GLN A 180 11.37 -29.80 -21.60
N ASP A 181 10.96 -28.53 -21.48
CA ASP A 181 9.91 -27.92 -22.28
C ASP A 181 10.05 -26.38 -22.27
N GLN A 182 10.35 -25.81 -23.43
CA GLN A 182 10.58 -24.38 -23.63
C GLN A 182 9.28 -23.55 -23.67
N SER A 183 8.11 -24.19 -23.59
CA SER A 183 6.80 -23.52 -23.62
C SER A 183 6.63 -22.48 -22.50
N LEU A 184 7.34 -22.63 -21.38
CA LEU A 184 7.26 -21.75 -20.22
C LEU A 184 8.32 -20.64 -20.17
N LEU A 185 9.28 -20.61 -21.10
CA LEU A 185 10.29 -19.54 -21.15
C LEU A 185 9.68 -18.12 -21.23
N PRO A 186 8.63 -17.85 -22.03
CA PRO A 186 7.99 -16.53 -22.04
C PRO A 186 7.42 -16.14 -20.66
N ASN A 187 6.82 -17.11 -19.93
CA ASN A 187 6.24 -16.88 -18.62
C ASN A 187 7.31 -16.55 -17.57
N ILE A 188 8.47 -17.20 -17.67
CA ILE A 188 9.61 -16.94 -16.79
C ILE A 188 10.15 -15.51 -17.01
N ALA A 189 10.35 -15.12 -18.27
CA ALA A 189 10.78 -13.77 -18.62
C ALA A 189 9.75 -12.72 -18.18
N LEU A 190 8.44 -12.97 -18.36
CA LEU A 190 7.39 -12.11 -17.83
C LEU A 190 7.49 -11.93 -16.31
N SER A 191 7.58 -13.04 -15.55
CA SER A 191 7.69 -13.01 -14.10
C SER A 191 8.93 -12.25 -13.64
N ARG A 192 10.07 -12.45 -14.31
CA ARG A 192 11.33 -11.75 -14.03
C ARG A 192 11.20 -10.25 -14.30
N GLY A 193 10.61 -9.88 -15.43
CA GLY A 193 10.32 -8.48 -15.78
C GLY A 193 9.40 -7.79 -14.77
N SER A 194 8.38 -8.49 -14.25
CA SER A 194 7.53 -7.97 -13.17
C SER A 194 8.30 -7.72 -11.87
N ILE A 195 9.23 -8.61 -11.49
CA ILE A 195 10.08 -8.41 -10.31
C ILE A 195 11.01 -7.20 -10.51
N TYR A 196 11.65 -7.08 -11.68
CA TYR A 196 12.50 -5.92 -11.98
C TYR A 196 11.71 -4.60 -12.00
N SER A 197 10.47 -4.63 -12.51
CA SER A 197 9.57 -3.48 -12.47
C SER A 197 9.30 -3.04 -11.02
N GLU A 198 9.00 -3.98 -10.12
CA GLU A 198 8.76 -3.67 -8.70
C GLU A 198 10.02 -3.11 -8.01
N LEU A 199 11.19 -3.60 -8.38
CA LEU A 199 12.48 -3.10 -7.92
C LEU A 199 12.89 -1.74 -8.55
N SER A 200 12.03 -1.15 -9.38
CA SER A 200 12.32 0.07 -10.16
C SER A 200 13.52 -0.07 -11.12
N MET A 201 13.93 -1.30 -11.43
CA MET A 201 14.96 -1.65 -12.42
C MET A 201 14.34 -1.63 -13.82
N CYS A 202 13.98 -0.42 -14.26
CA CYS A 202 13.12 -0.21 -15.41
C CYS A 202 13.70 -0.76 -16.73
N LEU A 203 15.01 -0.66 -16.93
CA LEU A 203 15.65 -1.10 -18.17
C LEU A 203 15.70 -2.63 -18.25
N GLU A 204 16.01 -3.28 -17.15
CA GLU A 204 16.02 -4.73 -16.98
C GLU A 204 14.60 -5.29 -17.15
N ALA A 205 13.60 -4.63 -16.56
CA ALA A 205 12.19 -5.00 -16.74
C ALA A 205 11.78 -4.98 -18.23
N LEU A 206 12.09 -3.89 -18.95
CA LEU A 206 11.78 -3.78 -20.38
C LEU A 206 12.54 -4.81 -21.23
N ALA A 207 13.77 -5.16 -20.88
CA ALA A 207 14.53 -6.20 -21.57
C ALA A 207 13.87 -7.58 -21.42
N GLU A 208 13.44 -7.93 -20.22
CA GLU A 208 12.74 -9.19 -19.95
C GLU A 208 11.37 -9.25 -20.65
N PHE A 209 10.60 -8.15 -20.64
CA PHE A 209 9.33 -8.10 -21.38
C PHE A 209 9.54 -8.23 -22.90
N ALA A 210 10.59 -7.62 -23.45
CA ALA A 210 10.91 -7.77 -24.88
C ALA A 210 11.32 -9.21 -25.24
N GLU A 211 12.05 -9.91 -24.35
CA GLU A 211 12.37 -11.32 -24.56
C GLU A 211 11.12 -12.21 -24.44
N ALA A 212 10.24 -11.95 -23.47
CA ALA A 212 8.97 -12.66 -23.33
C ALA A 212 8.10 -12.53 -24.59
N GLU A 213 7.95 -11.30 -25.10
CA GLU A 213 7.24 -11.01 -26.35
C GLU A 213 7.81 -11.78 -27.53
N LYS A 214 9.13 -11.71 -27.72
CA LYS A 214 9.85 -12.44 -28.76
C LYS A 214 9.60 -13.95 -28.67
N LEU A 215 9.64 -14.52 -27.47
CA LEU A 215 9.43 -15.95 -27.27
C LEU A 215 7.98 -16.36 -27.55
N TRP A 216 6.97 -15.57 -27.14
CA TRP A 216 5.58 -15.85 -27.51
C TRP A 216 5.36 -15.80 -29.02
N ILE A 217 5.90 -14.79 -29.70
CA ILE A 217 5.82 -14.68 -31.16
C ILE A 217 6.46 -15.89 -31.84
N GLN A 218 7.63 -16.34 -31.38
CA GLN A 218 8.31 -17.53 -31.90
C GLN A 218 7.50 -18.81 -31.68
N GLN A 219 6.76 -18.90 -30.58
CA GLN A 219 5.88 -20.02 -30.26
C GLN A 219 4.50 -19.93 -30.94
N GLY A 220 4.21 -18.85 -31.70
CA GLY A 220 2.89 -18.63 -32.30
C GLY A 220 1.79 -18.35 -31.26
N LEU A 221 2.19 -17.94 -30.05
CA LEU A 221 1.29 -17.62 -28.95
C LEU A 221 1.02 -16.11 -28.93
N PRO A 222 -0.18 -15.69 -28.50
CA PRO A 222 -0.47 -14.28 -28.32
C PRO A 222 0.33 -13.69 -27.16
N VAL A 223 0.74 -12.44 -27.32
CA VAL A 223 1.36 -11.64 -26.27
C VAL A 223 0.35 -11.49 -25.12
N GLN A 224 0.82 -11.68 -23.88
CA GLN A 224 -0.06 -11.60 -22.73
C GLN A 224 -0.46 -10.14 -22.44
N PRO A 225 -1.76 -9.81 -22.39
CA PRO A 225 -2.21 -8.45 -22.06
C PRO A 225 -1.61 -7.87 -20.77
N GLY A 226 -1.46 -8.70 -19.74
CA GLY A 226 -0.86 -8.27 -18.47
C GLY A 226 0.60 -7.78 -18.59
N MET A 227 1.35 -8.30 -19.56
CA MET A 227 2.70 -7.81 -19.85
C MET A 227 2.65 -6.40 -20.43
N LEU A 228 1.78 -6.14 -21.39
CA LEU A 228 1.63 -4.83 -22.04
C LEU A 228 1.22 -3.75 -21.02
N VAL A 229 0.34 -4.09 -20.07
CA VAL A 229 0.02 -3.21 -18.94
C VAL A 229 1.27 -2.89 -18.11
N SER A 230 2.08 -3.91 -17.79
CA SER A 230 3.31 -3.76 -17.00
C SER A 230 4.36 -2.93 -17.73
N GLN A 231 4.59 -3.19 -19.03
CA GLN A 231 5.45 -2.38 -19.89
C GLN A 231 5.00 -0.92 -19.90
N GLY A 232 3.70 -0.66 -20.05
CA GLY A 232 3.16 0.71 -20.05
C GLY A 232 3.40 1.44 -18.71
N ILE A 233 3.33 0.73 -17.58
CA ILE A 233 3.68 1.29 -16.26
C ILE A 233 5.16 1.68 -16.23
N VAL A 234 6.06 0.78 -16.64
CA VAL A 234 7.51 1.04 -16.66
C VAL A 234 7.87 2.20 -17.60
N TYR A 235 7.24 2.28 -18.78
CA TYR A 235 7.42 3.43 -19.68
C TYR A 235 6.95 4.75 -19.03
N SER A 236 5.83 4.73 -18.32
CA SER A 236 5.32 5.91 -17.60
C SER A 236 6.25 6.35 -16.46
N GLU A 237 6.89 5.42 -15.76
CA GLU A 237 7.91 5.71 -14.73
C GLU A 237 9.18 6.33 -15.31
N LEU A 238 9.58 5.89 -16.51
CA LEU A 238 10.68 6.48 -17.26
C LEU A 238 10.33 7.83 -17.92
N GLY A 239 9.08 8.30 -17.81
CA GLY A 239 8.60 9.50 -18.49
C GLY A 239 8.39 9.34 -20.01
N ARG A 240 8.47 8.11 -20.52
CA ARG A 240 8.25 7.71 -21.91
C ARG A 240 6.75 7.54 -22.17
N TYR A 241 6.03 8.66 -22.08
CA TYR A 241 4.57 8.65 -22.03
C TYR A 241 3.90 8.18 -23.33
N ASP A 242 4.49 8.45 -24.49
CA ASP A 242 3.91 8.03 -25.77
C ASP A 242 3.99 6.50 -25.91
N GLU A 243 5.13 5.90 -25.56
CA GLU A 243 5.29 4.43 -25.53
C GLU A 243 4.39 3.77 -24.47
N ALA A 244 4.15 4.45 -23.34
CA ALA A 244 3.21 3.96 -22.34
C ALA A 244 1.77 3.89 -22.89
N LEU A 245 1.32 4.94 -23.58
CA LEU A 245 0.00 4.97 -24.22
C LEU A 245 -0.10 3.94 -25.34
N GLU A 246 0.94 3.76 -26.15
CA GLU A 246 0.98 2.75 -27.21
C GLU A 246 0.87 1.32 -26.63
N ALA A 247 1.59 1.01 -25.54
CA ALA A 247 1.48 -0.28 -24.87
C ALA A 247 0.05 -0.54 -24.34
N TYR A 248 -0.62 0.50 -23.83
CA TYR A 248 -2.01 0.43 -23.40
C TYR A 248 -2.99 0.21 -24.56
N ASP A 249 -2.76 0.87 -25.70
CA ASP A 249 -3.56 0.68 -26.94
C ASP A 249 -3.40 -0.75 -27.49
N GLN A 250 -2.17 -1.27 -27.51
CA GLN A 250 -1.89 -2.65 -27.90
C GLN A 250 -2.56 -3.65 -26.95
N CYS A 251 -2.51 -3.39 -25.63
CA CYS A 251 -3.17 -4.24 -24.64
C CYS A 251 -4.69 -4.30 -24.86
N GLU A 252 -5.33 -3.16 -25.10
CA GLU A 252 -6.77 -3.08 -25.35
C GLU A 252 -7.15 -3.82 -26.64
N ALA A 253 -6.40 -3.61 -27.73
CA ALA A 253 -6.61 -4.31 -28.99
C ALA A 253 -6.49 -5.83 -28.82
N GLU A 254 -5.52 -6.31 -28.05
CA GLU A 254 -5.30 -7.73 -27.81
C GLU A 254 -6.43 -8.35 -26.97
N VAL A 255 -6.85 -7.67 -25.89
CA VAL A 255 -7.96 -8.11 -25.03
C VAL A 255 -9.27 -8.22 -25.84
N ILE A 256 -9.54 -7.26 -26.72
CA ILE A 256 -10.68 -7.30 -27.64
C ILE A 256 -10.55 -8.48 -28.61
N ARG A 257 -9.35 -8.69 -29.19
CA ARG A 257 -9.08 -9.78 -30.14
C ARG A 257 -9.34 -11.16 -29.53
N ILE A 258 -9.01 -11.37 -28.26
CA ILE A 258 -9.25 -12.63 -27.54
C ILE A 258 -10.64 -12.72 -26.90
N GLY A 259 -11.54 -11.75 -27.15
CA GLY A 259 -12.91 -11.77 -26.65
C GLY A 259 -13.05 -11.57 -25.14
N LYS A 260 -12.06 -10.92 -24.51
CA LYS A 260 -12.09 -10.60 -23.07
C LYS A 260 -12.57 -9.15 -22.86
N PRO A 261 -13.20 -8.83 -21.71
CA PRO A 261 -13.54 -7.45 -21.36
C PRO A 261 -12.30 -6.59 -21.23
N VAL A 262 -12.33 -5.37 -21.76
CA VAL A 262 -11.26 -4.37 -21.63
C VAL A 262 -10.98 -4.10 -20.16
N TYR A 263 -9.70 -4.12 -19.76
CA TYR A 263 -9.33 -3.93 -18.37
C TYR A 263 -9.56 -2.47 -17.95
N PRO A 264 -10.33 -2.19 -16.88
CA PRO A 264 -10.50 -0.82 -16.41
C PRO A 264 -9.17 -0.17 -15.97
N GLN A 265 -8.17 -0.99 -15.63
CA GLN A 265 -6.83 -0.56 -15.21
C GLN A 265 -6.12 0.21 -16.32
N ILE A 266 -6.32 -0.17 -17.59
CA ILE A 266 -5.71 0.49 -18.74
C ILE A 266 -6.19 1.95 -18.81
N ALA A 267 -7.50 2.17 -18.71
CA ALA A 267 -8.09 3.50 -18.70
C ALA A 267 -7.63 4.35 -17.49
N ASN A 268 -7.53 3.73 -16.31
CA ASN A 268 -6.97 4.40 -15.13
C ASN A 268 -5.51 4.83 -15.36
N ASN A 269 -4.69 3.94 -15.93
CA ASN A 269 -3.28 4.19 -16.19
C ASN A 269 -3.05 5.26 -17.27
N ARG A 270 -3.83 5.24 -18.36
CA ARG A 270 -3.88 6.35 -19.33
C ARG A 270 -4.23 7.66 -18.63
N GLY A 271 -5.20 7.64 -17.72
CA GLY A 271 -5.55 8.78 -16.86
C GLY A 271 -4.34 9.34 -16.10
N GLN A 272 -3.54 8.48 -15.48
CA GLN A 272 -2.31 8.91 -14.78
C GLN A 272 -1.29 9.51 -15.73
N VAL A 273 -1.06 8.89 -16.90
CA VAL A 273 -0.13 9.39 -17.92
C VAL A 273 -0.56 10.79 -18.40
N TYR A 274 -1.82 10.97 -18.75
CA TYR A 274 -2.36 12.28 -19.13
C TYR A 274 -2.24 13.32 -18.01
N GLN A 275 -2.45 12.92 -16.76
CA GLN A 275 -2.26 13.81 -15.61
C GLN A 275 -0.79 14.26 -15.49
N ARG A 276 0.17 13.34 -15.61
CA ARG A 276 1.61 13.65 -15.59
C ARG A 276 2.04 14.55 -16.77
N GLN A 277 1.38 14.43 -17.91
CA GLN A 277 1.57 15.31 -19.07
C GLN A 277 0.85 16.68 -18.94
N GLY A 278 0.06 16.91 -17.88
CA GLY A 278 -0.75 18.12 -17.72
C GLY A 278 -2.01 18.17 -18.61
N ARG A 279 -2.33 17.06 -19.30
CA ARG A 279 -3.51 16.89 -20.16
C ARG A 279 -4.74 16.54 -19.32
N TYR A 280 -5.15 17.49 -18.49
CA TYR A 280 -6.14 17.27 -17.42
C TYR A 280 -7.51 16.81 -17.91
N GLN A 281 -8.02 17.35 -19.03
CA GLN A 281 -9.34 16.96 -19.56
C GLN A 281 -9.34 15.51 -20.06
N GLU A 282 -8.27 15.09 -20.73
CA GLU A 282 -8.10 13.73 -21.23
C GLU A 282 -7.91 12.73 -20.09
N SER A 283 -7.20 13.16 -19.03
CA SER A 283 -7.09 12.39 -17.80
C SER A 283 -8.47 12.16 -17.15
N LEU A 284 -9.27 13.21 -16.98
CA LEU A 284 -10.62 13.09 -16.41
C LEU A 284 -11.52 12.18 -17.25
N ALA A 285 -11.44 12.25 -18.58
CA ALA A 285 -12.17 11.38 -19.50
C ALA A 285 -11.74 9.91 -19.34
N ALA A 286 -10.44 9.63 -19.31
CA ALA A 286 -9.91 8.28 -19.12
C ALA A 286 -10.27 7.70 -17.74
N LEU A 287 -10.27 8.53 -16.69
CA LEU A 287 -10.71 8.14 -15.35
C LEU A 287 -12.22 7.86 -15.27
N ALA A 288 -13.05 8.62 -15.99
CA ALA A 288 -14.48 8.34 -16.13
C ALA A 288 -14.75 7.04 -16.89
N GLU A 289 -13.95 6.76 -17.91
CA GLU A 289 -14.00 5.50 -18.65
C GLU A 289 -13.62 4.31 -17.75
N ALA A 290 -12.56 4.44 -16.94
CA ALA A 290 -12.19 3.40 -15.96
C ALA A 290 -13.34 3.10 -14.98
N GLU A 291 -14.01 4.14 -14.46
CA GLU A 291 -15.17 3.98 -13.57
C GLU A 291 -16.36 3.31 -14.26
N ARG A 292 -16.64 3.66 -15.52
CA ARG A 292 -17.68 3.04 -16.34
C ARG A 292 -17.41 1.55 -16.54
N LEU A 293 -16.18 1.20 -16.96
CA LEU A 293 -15.74 -0.18 -17.16
C LEU A 293 -15.82 -1.01 -15.87
N CYS A 294 -15.43 -0.42 -14.72
CA CYS A 294 -15.64 -1.06 -13.43
C CYS A 294 -17.12 -1.38 -13.18
N GLY A 295 -18.02 -0.42 -13.42
CA GLY A 295 -19.46 -0.59 -13.24
C GLY A 295 -20.05 -1.70 -14.13
N GLU A 296 -19.67 -1.73 -15.41
CA GLU A 296 -20.14 -2.75 -16.37
C GLU A 296 -19.68 -4.16 -16.01
N GLN A 297 -18.49 -4.27 -15.41
CA GLN A 297 -17.91 -5.54 -15.01
C GLN A 297 -18.26 -5.94 -13.57
N GLY A 298 -19.05 -5.13 -12.85
CA GLY A 298 -19.35 -5.35 -11.44
C GLY A 298 -18.12 -5.28 -10.52
N LEU A 299 -17.04 -4.63 -10.99
CA LEU A 299 -15.79 -4.48 -10.26
C LEU A 299 -15.84 -3.25 -9.34
N PRO A 300 -15.18 -3.29 -8.17
CA PRO A 300 -15.18 -2.17 -7.27
C PRO A 300 -14.25 -1.07 -7.79
N VAL A 301 -14.79 0.13 -7.98
CA VAL A 301 -14.05 1.32 -8.42
C VAL A 301 -12.86 1.58 -7.49
N TRP A 302 -11.66 1.84 -8.04
CA TRP A 302 -10.45 2.09 -7.26
C TRP A 302 -10.45 3.49 -6.64
N GLN A 303 -9.97 3.62 -5.40
CA GLN A 303 -9.86 4.94 -4.74
C GLN A 303 -8.94 5.88 -5.52
N GLY A 304 -7.86 5.35 -6.13
CA GLY A 304 -6.89 6.13 -6.90
C GLY A 304 -7.53 6.99 -8.01
N ILE A 305 -8.65 6.54 -8.58
CA ILE A 305 -9.43 7.33 -9.56
C ILE A 305 -9.87 8.67 -8.96
N TYR A 306 -10.44 8.65 -7.76
CA TYR A 306 -10.93 9.87 -7.11
C TYR A 306 -9.80 10.73 -6.53
N HIS A 307 -8.72 10.10 -6.06
CA HIS A 307 -7.51 10.81 -5.64
C HIS A 307 -6.94 11.64 -6.79
N ILE A 308 -6.74 11.02 -7.96
CA ILE A 308 -6.19 11.71 -9.14
C ILE A 308 -7.14 12.81 -9.63
N ARG A 309 -8.47 12.58 -9.62
CA ARG A 309 -9.46 13.64 -9.89
C ARG A 309 -9.30 14.82 -8.93
N GLY A 310 -9.07 14.56 -7.64
CA GLY A 310 -8.81 15.60 -6.64
C GLY A 310 -7.59 16.45 -6.99
N ILE A 311 -6.47 15.81 -7.35
CA ILE A 311 -5.25 16.49 -7.79
C ILE A 311 -5.54 17.36 -9.02
N ILE A 312 -6.22 16.81 -10.02
CA ILE A 312 -6.55 17.51 -11.26
C ILE A 312 -7.44 18.73 -11.00
N PHE A 313 -8.51 18.57 -10.23
CA PHE A 313 -9.40 19.69 -9.89
C PHE A 313 -8.66 20.78 -9.12
N GLY A 314 -7.76 20.42 -8.19
CA GLY A 314 -6.91 21.39 -7.51
C GLY A 314 -6.03 22.19 -8.48
N LYS A 315 -5.37 21.50 -9.43
CA LYS A 315 -4.55 22.15 -10.47
C LYS A 315 -5.37 23.03 -11.43
N LEU A 316 -6.66 22.75 -11.60
CA LEU A 316 -7.59 23.58 -12.38
C LEU A 316 -8.21 24.73 -11.56
N GLY A 317 -7.86 24.87 -10.27
CA GLY A 317 -8.44 25.86 -9.35
C GLY A 317 -9.87 25.55 -8.89
N GLN A 318 -10.36 24.34 -9.14
CA GLN A 318 -11.69 23.87 -8.76
C GLN A 318 -11.64 23.22 -7.37
N TYR A 319 -11.31 24.03 -6.36
CA TYR A 319 -10.96 23.53 -5.03
C TYR A 319 -12.10 22.74 -4.34
N GLU A 320 -13.35 23.18 -4.44
CA GLU A 320 -14.49 22.46 -3.86
C GLU A 320 -14.63 21.05 -4.46
N SER A 321 -14.57 20.94 -5.79
CA SER A 321 -14.63 19.64 -6.49
C SER A 321 -13.43 18.75 -6.14
N ALA A 322 -12.27 19.34 -5.90
CA ALA A 322 -11.08 18.61 -5.44
C ALA A 322 -11.28 18.00 -4.05
N LEU A 323 -11.77 18.80 -3.09
CA LEU A 323 -12.04 18.34 -1.73
C LEU A 323 -13.15 17.28 -1.68
N GLU A 324 -14.18 17.39 -2.51
CA GLU A 324 -15.18 16.33 -2.69
C GLU A 324 -14.57 15.04 -3.22
N ALA A 325 -13.68 15.13 -4.21
CA ALA A 325 -13.02 13.96 -4.80
C ALA A 325 -12.12 13.26 -3.76
N TYR A 326 -11.34 14.01 -2.97
CA TYR A 326 -10.57 13.43 -1.86
C TYR A 326 -11.47 12.78 -0.80
N SER A 327 -12.62 13.37 -0.50
CA SER A 327 -13.59 12.80 0.45
C SER A 327 -14.18 11.48 -0.07
N ARG A 328 -14.49 11.39 -1.37
CA ARG A 328 -14.90 10.13 -2.03
C ARG A 328 -13.79 9.08 -1.99
N SER A 329 -12.55 9.48 -2.28
CA SER A 329 -11.37 8.62 -2.18
C SER A 329 -11.21 8.01 -0.77
N GLU A 330 -11.31 8.84 0.27
CA GLU A 330 -11.22 8.42 1.67
C GLU A 330 -12.36 7.46 2.07
N ALA A 331 -13.60 7.77 1.66
CA ALA A 331 -14.75 6.90 1.93
C ALA A 331 -14.59 5.50 1.30
N MET A 332 -13.96 5.41 0.13
CA MET A 332 -13.67 4.14 -0.53
C MET A 332 -12.59 3.33 0.21
N ASN A 333 -11.56 3.99 0.75
CA ASN A 333 -10.58 3.33 1.61
C ASN A 333 -11.21 2.79 2.89
N ARG A 334 -12.08 3.58 3.55
CA ARG A 334 -12.79 3.17 4.77
C ARG A 334 -13.67 1.94 4.53
N LYS A 335 -14.42 1.91 3.42
CA LYS A 335 -15.25 0.74 3.05
C LYS A 335 -14.45 -0.54 2.84
N ARG A 336 -13.19 -0.42 2.43
CA ARG A 336 -12.28 -1.56 2.18
C ARG A 336 -11.44 -1.94 3.40
N GLY A 337 -11.67 -1.31 4.56
CA GLY A 337 -10.86 -1.53 5.77
C GLY A 337 -9.38 -1.13 5.60
N ARG A 338 -9.06 -0.30 4.60
CA ARG A 338 -7.69 0.17 4.38
C ARG A 338 -7.38 1.32 5.34
N THR A 339 -6.14 1.37 5.79
CA THR A 339 -5.64 2.46 6.65
C THR A 339 -5.68 3.81 5.92
N GLU A 340 -5.67 4.89 6.69
CA GLU A 340 -5.50 6.26 6.16
C GLU A 340 -4.28 6.33 5.23
N ASP A 341 -4.35 7.16 4.18
CA ASP A 341 -3.30 7.31 3.17
C ASP A 341 -2.64 8.68 3.33
N TRP A 342 -1.35 8.70 3.65
CA TRP A 342 -0.65 9.95 3.90
C TRP A 342 -0.52 10.81 2.63
N GLN A 343 -0.48 10.20 1.43
CA GLN A 343 -0.39 10.93 0.16
C GLN A 343 -1.69 11.69 -0.10
N LEU A 344 -2.83 11.01 0.08
CA LEU A 344 -4.15 11.62 -0.02
C LEU A 344 -4.29 12.82 0.92
N ASN A 345 -3.85 12.66 2.18
CA ASN A 345 -3.88 13.73 3.18
C ASN A 345 -3.02 14.90 2.74
N PHE A 346 -1.80 14.64 2.29
CA PHE A 346 -0.89 15.69 1.85
C PHE A 346 -1.42 16.45 0.62
N ASP A 347 -1.90 15.77 -0.42
CA ASP A 347 -2.46 16.41 -1.61
C ASP A 347 -3.72 17.22 -1.31
N ARG A 348 -4.54 16.73 -0.37
CA ARG A 348 -5.68 17.48 0.16
C ARG A 348 -5.23 18.76 0.89
N ALA A 349 -4.17 18.67 1.69
CA ALA A 349 -3.60 19.82 2.38
C ALA A 349 -3.08 20.89 1.40
N ILE A 350 -2.36 20.49 0.34
CA ILE A 350 -1.92 21.41 -0.73
C ILE A 350 -3.12 22.15 -1.31
N THR A 351 -4.18 21.40 -1.64
CA THR A 351 -5.41 21.95 -2.21
C THR A 351 -6.10 22.93 -1.26
N MET A 352 -6.21 22.60 0.03
CA MET A 352 -6.77 23.49 1.06
C MET A 352 -5.95 24.78 1.21
N PHE A 353 -4.63 24.67 1.16
CA PHE A 353 -3.73 25.82 1.27
C PHE A 353 -3.90 26.77 0.08
N GLU A 354 -3.94 26.23 -1.14
CA GLU A 354 -4.18 26.99 -2.37
C GLU A 354 -5.58 27.64 -2.39
N ALA A 355 -6.57 26.97 -1.79
CA ALA A 355 -7.92 27.49 -1.60
C ALA A 355 -8.03 28.59 -0.51
N GLY A 356 -6.95 28.86 0.24
CA GLY A 356 -6.90 29.87 1.30
C GLY A 356 -7.23 29.36 2.71
N HIS A 357 -7.56 28.08 2.87
CA HIS A 357 -7.85 27.43 4.15
C HIS A 357 -6.56 26.98 4.85
N LYS A 358 -5.72 27.94 5.22
CA LYS A 358 -4.33 27.66 5.67
C LYS A 358 -4.24 26.87 6.96
N ASP A 359 -5.08 27.17 7.95
CA ASP A 359 -5.06 26.49 9.25
C ASP A 359 -5.53 25.03 9.11
N GLU A 360 -6.57 24.80 8.31
CA GLU A 360 -7.07 23.46 7.97
C GLU A 360 -6.02 22.66 7.17
N ALA A 361 -5.34 23.31 6.22
CA ALA A 361 -4.26 22.71 5.45
C ALA A 361 -3.11 22.24 6.35
N ILE A 362 -2.68 23.06 7.30
CA ILE A 362 -1.63 22.69 8.26
C ILE A 362 -2.06 21.48 9.10
N SER A 363 -3.30 21.45 9.58
CA SER A 363 -3.86 20.29 10.30
C SER A 363 -3.81 19.02 9.45
N GLU A 364 -4.14 19.14 8.17
CA GLU A 364 -4.12 18.03 7.24
C GLU A 364 -2.70 17.52 6.93
N VAL A 365 -1.70 18.41 6.85
CA VAL A 365 -0.27 18.02 6.78
C VAL A 365 0.15 17.23 8.02
N TYR A 366 -0.29 17.64 9.22
CA TYR A 366 -0.02 16.88 10.43
C TYR A 366 -0.68 15.50 10.42
N ARG A 367 -1.88 15.38 9.86
CA ARG A 367 -2.53 14.09 9.64
C ARG A 367 -1.69 13.18 8.74
N ALA A 368 -1.15 13.71 7.64
CA ALA A 368 -0.24 12.97 6.75
C ALA A 368 1.02 12.45 7.50
N ILE A 369 1.66 13.33 8.28
CA ILE A 369 2.83 13.01 9.12
C ILE A 369 2.52 11.90 10.12
N ALA A 370 1.37 11.97 10.80
CA ALA A 370 0.93 10.96 11.76
C ALA A 370 0.64 9.62 11.08
N THR A 371 0.02 9.64 9.89
CA THR A 371 -0.24 8.43 9.09
C THR A 371 1.07 7.75 8.67
N CYS A 372 2.07 8.50 8.20
CA CYS A 372 3.40 7.94 7.90
C CYS A 372 4.00 7.21 9.12
N ALA A 373 3.92 7.83 10.31
CA ALA A 373 4.45 7.24 11.54
C ALA A 373 3.72 5.94 11.93
N LYS A 374 2.38 5.92 11.84
CA LYS A 374 1.56 4.72 12.09
C LYS A 374 1.92 3.57 11.15
N GLN A 375 2.25 3.89 9.90
CA GLN A 375 2.61 2.90 8.88
C GLN A 375 4.07 2.44 8.95
N GLY A 376 4.88 3.00 9.85
CA GLY A 376 6.33 2.76 9.88
C GLY A 376 7.06 3.30 8.65
N VAL A 377 6.40 4.14 7.85
CA VAL A 377 6.97 4.77 6.67
C VAL A 377 7.74 6.01 7.09
N LYS A 378 9.01 6.11 6.69
CA LYS A 378 9.80 7.32 6.91
C LYS A 378 9.11 8.48 6.20
N GLN A 379 8.74 9.51 6.96
CA GLN A 379 8.09 10.71 6.42
C GLN A 379 8.94 11.32 5.29
N PRO A 380 8.36 11.57 4.11
CA PRO A 380 9.08 12.23 3.03
C PRO A 380 9.55 13.63 3.42
N ALA A 381 10.79 13.98 3.05
CA ALA A 381 11.40 15.26 3.40
C ALA A 381 10.59 16.47 2.92
N PHE A 382 9.95 16.35 1.74
CA PHE A 382 9.15 17.43 1.15
C PHE A 382 7.95 17.83 2.02
N ILE A 383 7.33 16.89 2.75
CA ILE A 383 6.18 17.20 3.63
C ILE A 383 6.63 18.16 4.73
N MET A 384 7.80 17.89 5.31
CA MET A 384 8.38 18.71 6.37
C MET A 384 8.88 20.06 5.85
N GLU A 385 9.37 20.11 4.61
CA GLU A 385 9.77 21.36 3.95
C GLU A 385 8.57 22.25 3.67
N THR A 386 7.50 21.71 3.07
CA THR A 386 6.23 22.41 2.84
C THR A 386 5.67 22.97 4.15
N LEU A 387 5.68 22.19 5.22
CA LEU A 387 5.20 22.65 6.52
C LEU A 387 6.05 23.81 7.07
N LYS A 388 7.38 23.74 6.94
CA LYS A 388 8.28 24.84 7.36
C LYS A 388 8.02 26.11 6.57
N ASP A 389 7.83 25.99 5.26
CA ASP A 389 7.57 27.13 4.39
C ASP A 389 6.25 27.81 4.75
N TRP A 390 5.21 27.02 5.01
CA TRP A 390 3.88 27.52 5.38
C TRP A 390 3.82 28.15 6.78
N MET A 391 4.67 27.68 7.71
CA MET A 391 4.75 28.20 9.08
C MET A 391 5.78 29.31 9.26
N SER A 392 6.57 29.65 8.25
CA SER A 392 7.60 30.70 8.36
C SER A 392 6.96 32.10 8.46
N PRO A 393 7.36 32.94 9.45
CA PRO A 393 6.81 34.29 9.57
C PRO A 393 7.22 35.14 8.36
N LYS A 394 6.28 35.95 7.86
CA LYS A 394 6.56 36.87 6.74
C LYS A 394 7.60 37.93 7.15
N PRO A 395 8.43 38.44 6.22
CA PRO A 395 9.45 39.46 6.51
C PRO A 395 8.94 40.69 7.27
N GLU A 396 7.67 41.04 7.04
CA GLU A 396 6.97 42.16 7.69
C GLU A 396 6.79 41.97 9.21
N GLN A 397 6.71 40.73 9.69
CA GLN A 397 6.59 40.40 11.12
C GLN A 397 7.94 40.41 11.85
N LEU A 398 9.04 40.15 11.13
CA LEU A 398 10.41 40.20 11.69
C LEU A 398 10.85 41.63 12.05
N VAL A 399 10.34 42.63 11.33
CA VAL A 399 10.63 44.06 11.61
C VAL A 399 9.96 44.54 12.91
N ALA A 400 8.82 43.96 13.29
CA ALA A 400 8.11 44.30 14.52
C ALA A 400 8.76 43.72 15.79
N GLN A 401 9.54 42.64 15.67
CA GLN A 401 10.18 41.96 16.80
C GLN A 401 11.52 42.59 17.25
N GLN A 402 12.08 43.56 16.51
CA GLN A 402 13.37 44.20 16.85
C GLN A 402 13.28 45.34 17.88
N ILE A 403 12.09 45.68 18.40
CA ILE A 403 11.93 46.77 19.37
C ILE A 403 11.35 46.24 20.69
N ALA A 404 12.18 45.60 21.51
CA ALA A 404 11.95 45.53 22.97
C ALA A 404 13.20 44.97 23.68
N SER A 405 14.10 45.84 24.12
CA SER A 405 15.15 45.47 25.07
C SER A 405 15.36 46.57 26.11
N GLN A 406 14.70 46.44 27.27
CA GLN A 406 15.17 46.97 28.56
C GLN A 406 14.70 46.04 29.69
N PRO A 407 15.58 45.69 30.65
CA PRO A 407 15.23 44.80 31.76
C PRO A 407 14.54 45.57 32.89
N ILE A 408 13.39 45.07 33.36
CA ILE A 408 12.66 45.57 34.53
C ILE A 408 12.79 44.53 35.66
N ALA A 409 13.03 45.01 36.88
CA ALA A 409 13.26 44.21 38.09
C ALA A 409 12.14 43.20 38.40
N ILE A 410 12.52 42.12 39.08
CA ILE A 410 11.72 40.93 39.42
C ILE A 410 10.74 41.29 40.54
N ASP A 411 9.46 41.38 40.20
CA ASP A 411 8.27 41.00 40.99
C ASP A 411 7.02 41.14 40.08
N ASP A 412 6.02 40.29 40.31
CA ASP A 412 4.74 40.11 39.58
C ASP A 412 4.54 40.96 38.32
N VAL A 413 4.89 40.39 37.16
CA VAL A 413 4.56 40.99 35.86
C VAL A 413 3.04 41.07 35.74
N PRO A 414 2.45 42.29 35.65
CA PRO A 414 1.00 42.44 35.53
C PRO A 414 0.48 41.69 34.31
N ASP A 415 -0.77 41.21 34.37
CA ASP A 415 -1.39 40.47 33.27
C ASP A 415 -1.41 41.23 31.94
N SER A 416 -1.36 42.57 31.99
CA SER A 416 -1.26 43.45 30.82
C SER A 416 0.10 43.42 30.14
N GLU A 417 1.14 42.95 30.82
CA GLU A 417 2.51 42.87 30.31
C GLU A 417 2.90 41.44 29.88
N LYS A 418 2.03 40.44 30.12
CA LYS A 418 2.23 39.05 29.69
C LYS A 418 2.20 38.94 28.15
N LYS A 419 3.31 38.49 27.57
CA LYS A 419 3.54 38.36 26.12
C LYS A 419 3.00 37.06 25.54
N HIS A 420 2.94 36.01 26.36
CA HIS A 420 2.46 34.69 25.97
C HIS A 420 1.40 34.19 26.95
N ASP A 421 0.44 33.44 26.43
CA ASP A 421 -0.59 32.81 27.25
C ASP A 421 -0.08 31.48 27.81
N VAL A 422 0.71 30.73 27.04
CA VAL A 422 1.24 29.42 27.45
C VAL A 422 2.70 29.28 27.05
N PHE A 423 3.55 28.83 27.98
CA PHE A 423 4.89 28.31 27.73
C PHE A 423 4.84 26.78 27.80
N ILE A 424 5.27 26.06 26.77
CA ILE A 424 5.34 24.59 26.79
C ILE A 424 6.79 24.15 27.00
N CYS A 425 7.03 23.53 28.15
CA CYS A 425 8.29 22.90 28.52
C CYS A 425 8.22 21.40 28.22
N TYR A 426 9.17 20.89 27.45
CA TYR A 426 9.23 19.48 27.05
C TYR A 426 10.65 19.09 26.66
N ARG A 427 11.01 17.81 26.77
CA ARG A 427 12.25 17.28 26.17
C ARG A 427 11.99 16.89 24.73
N ARG A 428 12.90 17.26 23.81
CA ARG A 428 12.74 17.04 22.35
C ARG A 428 12.43 15.59 21.96
N ASN A 429 12.99 14.62 22.65
CA ASN A 429 12.67 13.21 22.46
C ASN A 429 12.24 12.64 23.82
N PRO A 430 11.02 12.08 23.99
CA PRO A 430 9.94 11.89 22.99
C PRO A 430 8.91 13.04 22.90
N GLY A 431 9.04 14.11 23.69
CA GLY A 431 7.98 15.12 23.90
C GLY A 431 7.68 16.08 22.73
N LYS A 432 8.48 16.09 21.65
CA LYS A 432 8.31 17.05 20.54
C LYS A 432 6.98 16.92 19.82
N THR A 433 6.52 15.70 19.57
CA THR A 433 5.24 15.48 18.87
C THR A 433 4.07 15.96 19.71
N ALA A 434 4.08 15.65 21.00
CA ALA A 434 3.05 16.08 21.95
C ALA A 434 3.03 17.61 22.13
N SER A 435 4.19 18.27 22.18
CA SER A 435 4.26 19.73 22.29
C SER A 435 3.75 20.44 21.03
N MET A 436 3.98 19.87 19.84
CA MET A 436 3.42 20.37 18.58
C MET A 436 1.90 20.23 18.54
N LEU A 437 1.38 19.07 18.96
CA LEU A 437 -0.05 18.79 18.98
C LEU A 437 -0.79 19.74 19.94
N LEU A 438 -0.21 19.95 21.13
CA LEU A 438 -0.74 20.88 22.12
C LEU A 438 -0.69 22.33 21.63
N GLN A 439 0.42 22.76 21.01
CA GLN A 439 0.50 24.10 20.42
C GLN A 439 -0.60 24.31 19.38
N ALA A 440 -0.78 23.38 18.45
CA ALA A 440 -1.77 23.52 17.38
C ALA A 440 -3.18 23.74 17.94
N HIS A 441 -3.56 22.98 18.97
CA HIS A 441 -4.88 23.13 19.60
C HIS A 441 -5.03 24.45 20.35
N MET A 442 -3.97 24.92 21.02
CA MET A 442 -3.98 26.19 21.75
C MET A 442 -4.01 27.40 20.80
N ASP A 443 -3.30 27.32 19.67
CA ASP A 443 -3.33 28.34 18.61
C ASP A 443 -4.73 28.44 17.99
N MET A 444 -5.42 27.30 17.77
CA MET A 444 -6.82 27.27 17.32
C MET A 444 -7.79 27.97 18.30
N GLN A 445 -7.45 28.04 19.59
CA GLN A 445 -8.21 28.76 20.62
C GLN A 445 -7.74 30.22 20.80
N GLY A 446 -6.87 30.70 19.91
CA GLY A 446 -6.33 32.08 19.93
C GLY A 446 -5.35 32.35 21.06
N LYS A 447 -4.75 31.32 21.68
CA LYS A 447 -3.73 31.47 22.73
C LYS A 447 -2.36 31.69 22.10
N ARG A 448 -1.56 32.61 22.63
CA ARG A 448 -0.17 32.83 22.19
C ARG A 448 0.75 31.84 22.88
N VAL A 449 1.19 30.81 22.15
CA VAL A 449 2.04 29.75 22.69
C VAL A 449 3.52 30.00 22.39
N PHE A 450 4.36 29.87 23.41
CA PHE A 450 5.81 29.80 23.29
C PHE A 450 6.29 28.39 23.61
N ARG A 451 7.22 27.84 22.82
CA ARG A 451 7.81 26.51 23.04
C ARG A 451 9.31 26.62 23.16
N ASP A 452 9.90 25.83 24.04
CA ASP A 452 11.35 25.67 24.03
C ASP A 452 11.79 24.89 22.77
N GLN A 453 12.79 25.41 22.06
CA GLN A 453 13.55 24.73 21.01
C GLN A 453 15.02 24.90 21.41
N ASP A 454 15.64 23.85 21.99
CA ASP A 454 16.91 23.97 22.70
C ASP A 454 17.95 24.87 22.00
N GLY A 455 18.61 25.68 22.83
CA GLY A 455 19.56 26.70 22.44
C GLY A 455 20.54 26.34 21.34
N LEU A 456 20.77 27.31 20.46
CA LEU A 456 21.89 27.31 19.54
C LEU A 456 22.77 28.52 19.89
N SER A 457 23.96 28.20 20.40
CA SER A 457 25.24 28.86 20.11
C SER A 457 25.28 30.39 20.12
N SER A 458 25.99 30.94 21.11
CA SER A 458 26.43 32.34 21.28
C SER A 458 25.52 33.24 22.16
N GLY A 459 26.17 33.97 23.06
CA GLY A 459 25.60 34.44 24.33
C GLY A 459 24.56 35.58 24.26
N ARG A 460 23.93 35.78 25.43
CA ARG A 460 22.79 36.68 25.77
C ARG A 460 21.37 36.14 25.49
N PHE A 461 21.16 34.82 25.45
CA PHE A 461 19.82 34.22 25.30
C PHE A 461 19.27 33.51 26.56
N GLU A 462 20.09 33.23 27.59
CA GLU A 462 19.58 32.72 28.88
C GLU A 462 18.57 33.68 29.52
N ASP A 463 18.79 34.99 29.36
CA ASP A 463 17.86 36.02 29.83
C ASP A 463 16.55 36.00 29.03
N ALA A 464 16.59 35.69 27.74
CA ALA A 464 15.41 35.66 26.87
C ALA A 464 14.47 34.48 27.16
N LEU A 465 15.02 33.32 27.54
CA LEU A 465 14.23 32.15 27.94
C LEU A 465 13.57 32.38 29.30
N LYS A 466 14.33 32.92 30.26
CA LYS A 466 13.79 33.33 31.57
C LYS A 466 12.72 34.40 31.41
N ASP A 467 12.92 35.37 30.51
CA ASP A 467 11.90 36.35 30.15
C ASP A 467 10.68 35.68 29.50
N ALA A 468 10.85 34.72 28.59
CA ALA A 468 9.73 34.02 27.97
C ALA A 468 8.85 33.32 29.01
N ILE A 469 9.45 32.65 30.00
CA ILE A 469 8.73 32.02 31.12
C ILE A 469 8.06 33.08 32.00
N ARG A 470 8.80 34.13 32.37
CA ARG A 470 8.32 35.23 33.21
C ARG A 470 7.14 35.98 32.60
N TYR A 471 7.17 36.21 31.29
CA TYR A 471 6.12 36.88 30.52
C TYR A 471 5.03 35.91 30.02
N SER A 472 5.04 34.65 30.45
CA SER A 472 3.97 33.69 30.20
C SER A 472 2.97 33.63 31.37
N ARG A 473 1.69 33.43 31.07
CA ARG A 473 0.65 33.24 32.11
C ARG A 473 0.70 31.84 32.71
N HIS A 474 0.81 30.83 31.86
CA HIS A 474 0.88 29.43 32.27
C HIS A 474 2.13 28.75 31.70
N MET A 475 2.65 27.78 32.44
CA MET A 475 3.68 26.85 31.98
C MET A 475 3.09 25.44 31.96
N VAL A 476 3.04 24.81 30.79
CA VAL A 476 2.65 23.40 30.66
C VAL A 476 3.91 22.56 30.54
N ILE A 477 4.07 21.58 31.43
CA ILE A 477 5.25 20.69 31.45
C ILE A 477 4.84 19.31 30.97
N LEU A 478 5.43 18.85 29.86
CA LEU A 478 5.20 17.49 29.33
C LEU A 478 6.18 16.50 29.95
N LEU A 479 5.71 15.76 30.96
CA LEU A 479 6.48 14.81 31.74
C LEU A 479 6.49 13.45 31.03
N THR A 480 7.49 13.21 30.19
CA THR A 480 7.78 11.92 29.54
C THR A 480 8.52 10.96 30.48
N GLU A 481 8.66 9.68 30.11
CA GLU A 481 9.58 8.76 30.80
C GLU A 481 10.97 9.40 30.96
N ASP A 482 11.56 9.22 32.15
CA ASP A 482 12.86 9.78 32.57
C ASP A 482 13.03 11.31 32.47
N PHE A 483 11.94 12.08 32.30
CA PHE A 483 12.00 13.52 32.09
C PHE A 483 12.78 14.28 33.18
N LEU A 484 12.60 13.91 34.45
CA LEU A 484 13.26 14.55 35.59
C LEU A 484 14.63 13.96 35.92
N GLN A 485 15.00 12.81 35.36
CA GLN A 485 16.26 12.13 35.69
C GLN A 485 17.47 13.03 35.41
N ARG A 486 17.52 13.63 34.22
CA ARG A 486 18.62 14.53 33.85
C ARG A 486 18.65 15.83 34.67
N CYS A 487 17.51 16.28 35.21
CA CYS A 487 17.49 17.41 36.13
C CYS A 487 18.25 17.10 37.43
N CYS A 488 18.30 15.82 37.84
CA CYS A 488 19.04 15.38 39.02
C CYS A 488 20.54 15.18 38.75
N GLU A 489 20.92 14.87 37.50
CA GLU A 489 22.28 14.50 37.12
C GLU A 489 23.15 15.69 36.66
N ASP A 490 22.53 16.76 36.16
CA ASP A 490 23.21 17.89 35.51
C ASP A 490 22.71 19.25 36.05
N ASP A 491 23.56 19.97 36.79
CA ASP A 491 23.27 21.31 37.33
C ASP A 491 23.09 22.36 36.21
N ALA A 492 23.60 22.10 35.00
CA ALA A 492 23.43 22.96 33.83
C ALA A 492 22.25 22.55 32.95
N ASP A 493 21.41 21.59 33.37
CA ASP A 493 20.24 21.16 32.60
C ASP A 493 19.26 22.33 32.40
N VAL A 494 18.98 22.63 31.14
CA VAL A 494 18.12 23.76 30.76
C VAL A 494 16.70 23.57 31.32
N VAL A 495 16.14 22.37 31.23
CA VAL A 495 14.80 22.05 31.75
C VAL A 495 14.74 22.26 33.27
N ARG A 496 15.77 21.86 34.03
CA ARG A 496 15.88 22.19 35.46
C ARG A 496 15.81 23.70 35.70
N GLN A 497 16.56 24.48 34.93
CA GLN A 497 16.59 25.94 35.06
C GLN A 497 15.25 26.59 34.69
N GLU A 498 14.54 26.08 33.68
CA GLU A 498 13.20 26.53 33.31
C GLU A 498 12.19 26.30 34.43
N ILE A 499 12.16 25.09 34.99
CA ILE A 499 11.27 24.72 36.09
C ILE A 499 11.57 25.58 37.32
N ALA A 500 12.85 25.71 37.68
CA ALA A 500 13.27 26.55 38.81
C ALA A 500 12.88 28.02 38.60
N THR A 501 13.01 28.54 37.37
CA THR A 501 12.61 29.92 37.03
C THR A 501 11.10 30.10 37.15
N ALA A 502 10.30 29.17 36.64
CA ALA A 502 8.84 29.24 36.74
C ALA A 502 8.35 29.20 38.19
N LEU A 503 8.94 28.33 39.02
CA LEU A 503 8.65 28.25 40.45
C LEU A 503 9.06 29.53 41.19
N HIS A 504 10.23 30.08 40.87
CA HIS A 504 10.72 31.31 41.47
C HIS A 504 9.87 32.53 41.10
N CYS A 505 9.43 32.63 39.84
CA CYS A 505 8.60 33.73 39.34
C CYS A 505 7.09 33.56 39.63
N GLY A 506 6.66 32.46 40.26
CA GLY A 506 5.25 32.21 40.56
C GLY A 506 4.38 31.95 39.31
N THR A 507 4.97 31.53 38.19
CA THR A 507 4.22 31.18 36.97
C THR A 507 3.29 30.01 37.26
N HIS A 508 2.05 30.03 36.75
CA HIS A 508 1.10 28.93 36.97
C HIS A 508 1.54 27.68 36.20
N ILE A 509 2.09 26.68 36.92
CA ILE A 509 2.59 25.43 36.33
C ILE A 509 1.47 24.39 36.27
N ILE A 510 1.31 23.77 35.10
CA ILE A 510 0.40 22.65 34.84
C ILE A 510 1.23 21.45 34.37
N PRO A 511 1.55 20.50 35.26
CA PRO A 511 2.23 19.26 34.91
C PRO A 511 1.30 18.31 34.15
N VAL A 512 1.77 17.79 33.02
CA VAL A 512 1.06 16.82 32.17
C VAL A 512 1.88 15.54 32.13
N MET A 513 1.39 14.49 32.79
CA MET A 513 2.02 13.17 32.85
C MET A 513 1.72 12.39 31.58
N MET A 514 2.76 12.03 30.84
CA MET A 514 2.66 11.14 29.68
C MET A 514 2.76 9.67 30.10
N GLU A 515 2.45 8.76 29.17
CA GLU A 515 2.56 7.32 29.42
C GLU A 515 3.98 6.94 29.90
N GLY A 516 4.05 6.12 30.94
CA GLY A 516 5.32 5.68 31.53
C GLY A 516 5.96 6.63 32.56
N PHE A 517 5.47 7.87 32.73
CA PHE A 517 6.05 8.78 33.72
C PHE A 517 5.70 8.38 35.16
N ILE A 518 6.71 8.38 36.03
CA ILE A 518 6.59 8.11 37.47
C ILE A 518 7.26 9.25 38.23
N TRP A 519 6.57 9.80 39.23
CA TRP A 519 7.15 10.83 40.09
C TRP A 519 8.30 10.26 40.93
N PRO A 520 9.51 10.89 40.90
CA PRO A 520 10.57 10.59 41.85
C PRO A 520 10.19 11.08 43.25
N LYS A 521 10.89 10.58 44.28
CA LYS A 521 10.66 11.08 45.63
C LYS A 521 11.16 12.53 45.75
N PRO A 522 10.51 13.40 46.55
CA PRO A 522 10.96 14.79 46.70
C PRO A 522 12.43 14.94 47.12
N GLU A 523 12.96 13.98 47.89
CA GLU A 523 14.35 13.96 48.35
C GLU A 523 15.36 13.65 47.23
N GLU A 524 14.89 13.03 46.14
CA GLU A 524 15.71 12.68 44.96
C GLU A 524 15.81 13.85 43.97
N LEU A 525 14.98 14.89 44.14
CA LEU A 525 15.00 16.09 43.32
C LEU A 525 15.90 17.20 43.90
N PRO A 526 16.55 17.99 43.04
CA PRO A 526 17.22 19.21 43.45
C PRO A 526 16.30 20.16 44.22
N GLU A 527 16.87 20.88 45.19
CA GLU A 527 16.12 21.74 46.11
C GLU A 527 15.26 22.78 45.37
N GLU A 528 15.76 23.30 44.24
CA GLU A 528 15.11 24.37 43.48
C GLU A 528 13.85 23.93 42.73
N ILE A 529 13.71 22.63 42.43
CA ILE A 529 12.56 22.08 41.69
C ILE A 529 11.71 21.11 42.51
N ARG A 530 12.08 20.85 43.77
CA ARG A 530 11.37 19.93 44.68
C ARG A 530 9.88 20.30 44.84
N ALA A 531 9.55 21.59 44.79
CA ALA A 531 8.17 22.06 44.89
C ALA A 531 7.26 21.55 43.77
N LEU A 532 7.82 21.11 42.63
CA LEU A 532 7.05 20.58 41.48
C LEU A 532 6.20 19.36 41.86
N THR A 533 6.70 18.48 42.76
CA THR A 533 5.96 17.28 43.18
C THR A 533 4.72 17.58 44.00
N GLY A 534 4.59 18.81 44.51
CA GLY A 534 3.41 19.27 45.25
C GLY A 534 2.32 19.87 44.37
N ILE A 535 2.55 20.00 43.06
CA ILE A 535 1.60 20.59 42.11
C ILE A 535 0.69 19.51 41.55
N ASN A 536 -0.63 19.78 41.50
CA ASN A 536 -1.58 18.87 40.89
C ASN A 536 -1.23 18.62 39.43
N ALA A 537 -1.21 17.36 39.01
CA ALA A 537 -0.88 16.97 37.65
C ALA A 537 -2.09 16.38 36.91
N MET A 538 -2.10 16.50 35.59
CA MET A 538 -3.07 15.84 34.73
C MET A 538 -2.42 14.75 33.89
N SER A 539 -3.16 13.71 33.53
CA SER A 539 -2.68 12.66 32.63
C SER A 539 -3.00 12.99 31.18
N TRP A 540 -2.02 12.79 30.30
CA TRP A 540 -2.20 12.81 28.85
C TRP A 540 -3.15 11.68 28.41
N SER A 541 -3.95 11.92 27.37
CA SER A 541 -4.84 10.91 26.78
C SER A 541 -4.86 11.02 25.27
N ASP A 542 -4.33 10.00 24.58
CA ASP A 542 -4.39 9.90 23.12
C ASP A 542 -5.79 9.52 22.61
N GLU A 543 -6.50 8.65 23.34
CA GLU A 543 -7.84 8.16 22.98
C GLU A 543 -8.92 9.26 23.12
N PHE A 544 -8.79 10.14 24.10
CA PHE A 544 -9.75 11.23 24.38
C PHE A 544 -9.10 12.61 24.33
N PHE A 545 -8.28 12.84 23.30
CA PHE A 545 -7.42 14.02 23.19
C PHE A 545 -8.19 15.36 23.27
N THR A 546 -9.34 15.49 22.60
CA THR A 546 -10.15 16.71 22.65
C THR A 546 -10.67 17.02 24.06
N ALA A 547 -11.15 16.00 24.78
CA ALA A 547 -11.61 16.16 26.16
C ALA A 547 -10.45 16.49 27.12
N PHE A 548 -9.25 15.97 26.85
CA PHE A 548 -8.03 16.35 27.55
C PHE A 548 -7.71 17.84 27.34
N ILE A 549 -7.76 18.34 26.10
CA ILE A 549 -7.53 19.75 25.78
C ILE A 549 -8.55 20.65 26.47
N ASP A 550 -9.84 20.32 26.43
CA ASP A 550 -10.89 21.11 27.10
C ASP A 550 -10.64 21.19 28.61
N LYS A 551 -10.17 20.09 29.22
CA LYS A 551 -9.82 20.05 30.63
C LYS A 551 -8.58 20.90 30.94
N LEU A 552 -7.57 20.86 30.07
CA LEU A 552 -6.36 21.67 30.20
C LEU A 552 -6.67 23.16 30.08
N LEU A 553 -7.54 23.56 29.15
CA LEU A 553 -8.00 24.95 29.01
C LEU A 553 -8.72 25.45 30.26
N LYS A 554 -9.56 24.62 30.89
CA LYS A 554 -10.22 24.96 32.17
C LYS A 554 -9.26 25.14 33.34
N TRP A 555 -8.06 24.55 33.27
CA TRP A 555 -7.01 24.78 34.27
C TRP A 555 -6.26 26.10 34.03
N MET A 556 -6.44 26.72 32.86
CA MET A 556 -5.85 28.02 32.49
C MET A 556 -6.83 29.20 32.70
N GLU A 557 -8.06 28.92 33.12
CA GLU A 557 -9.08 29.90 33.50
C GLU A 557 -9.08 30.11 35.01
#